data_AF-A0A538SWE1-F1
#
_entry.id   AF-A0A538SWE1-F1
#
_cell.length_a   1.000
_cell.length_b   1.000
_cell.length_c   1.000
_cell.angle_alpha   90.00
_cell.angle_beta   90.00
_cell.angle_gamma   90.00
#
_symmetry.space_group_name_H-M   'P 1'
#
loop_
_entity.id
_entity.type
_entity.pdbx_description
1 polymer ?
#
loop_
_entity_poly.entity_id
_entity_poly.type
_entity_poly.pdbx_seq_one_letter_code
_entity_poly.pdbx_strand_id
1 'polypeptide(L)'
;MRPDELRALLARVRRGAVTPAAAARAIAEAPIEQLEFATLDHQRALRTGVPEVVFGPGKSVPDLVAIVSRLYARNGLVLATRVSEAGSQALLRAFPEARRYERSGIVVLRKRAPKPRGRVLVVCAGTSDLPVAEEAAVTAETLGSRVEQVADVGVAGLHRLLAHREKLRGARVVVVVAGLEGALPSVVGGLVDRPVIAVPTSVGYGAHFGGLAPLLAMLNSCAPGVTVVNVNNGFGAAARGGRVPERAREGARRSPRRSRAVPGDATPAPAALRRGKRA
;
A
#
# COMPACT_ATOMS: atom_id res chain seq x y z
N MET A 1 15.92 1.68 15.20
CA MET A 1 16.67 2.62 14.31
C MET A 1 15.87 2.77 13.03
N ARG A 2 15.77 3.98 12.48
CA ARG A 2 15.03 4.28 11.24
C ARG A 2 15.93 4.25 10.00
N PRO A 3 15.39 4.07 8.77
CA PRO A 3 16.20 4.04 7.55
C PRO A 3 17.08 5.27 7.34
N ASP A 4 16.58 6.47 7.66
CA ASP A 4 17.36 7.70 7.50
C ASP A 4 18.46 7.84 8.57
N GLU A 5 18.23 7.32 9.78
CA GLU A 5 19.26 7.24 10.83
C GLU A 5 20.37 6.27 10.44
N LEU A 6 20.01 5.13 9.85
CA LEU A 6 20.98 4.17 9.31
C LEU A 6 21.81 4.82 8.20
N ARG A 7 21.18 5.53 7.26
CA ARG A 7 21.90 6.28 6.20
C ARG A 7 22.85 7.31 6.79
N ALA A 8 22.42 8.05 7.81
CA ALA A 8 23.27 9.02 8.50
C ALA A 8 24.45 8.36 9.22
N LEU A 9 24.22 7.22 9.87
CA LEU A 9 25.25 6.41 10.53
C LEU A 9 26.28 5.90 9.51
N LEU A 10 25.83 5.31 8.39
CA LEU A 10 26.71 4.84 7.33
C LEU A 10 27.50 5.99 6.68
N ALA A 11 26.90 7.17 6.53
CA ALA A 11 27.61 8.36 6.05
C ALA A 11 28.70 8.83 7.02
N ARG A 12 28.50 8.68 8.34
CA ARG A 12 29.53 8.95 9.36
C ARG A 12 30.65 7.91 9.32
N VAL A 13 30.34 6.63 9.11
CA VAL A 13 31.34 5.57 8.91
C VAL A 13 32.20 5.88 7.69
N ARG A 14 31.59 6.23 6.56
CA ARG A 14 32.31 6.59 5.33
C ARG A 14 33.29 7.75 5.52
N ARG A 15 32.98 8.69 6.42
CA ARG A 15 33.85 9.84 6.74
C ARG A 15 34.85 9.57 7.87
N GLY A 16 34.94 8.34 8.37
CA GLY A 16 35.84 7.97 9.48
C GLY A 16 35.39 8.45 10.86
N ALA A 17 34.23 9.08 10.99
CA ALA A 17 33.73 9.62 12.27
C ALA A 17 33.16 8.57 13.22
N VAL A 18 32.89 7.36 12.72
CA VAL A 18 32.42 6.20 13.49
C VAL A 18 33.08 4.96 12.90
N THR A 19 33.61 4.07 13.74
CA THR A 19 34.20 2.82 13.25
C THR A 19 33.10 1.86 12.80
N PRO A 20 33.35 0.97 11.81
CA PRO A 20 32.40 -0.07 11.44
C PRO A 20 31.90 -0.90 12.64
N ALA A 21 32.79 -1.20 13.60
CA ALA A 21 32.44 -1.94 14.82
C ALA A 21 31.50 -1.15 15.76
N ALA A 22 31.67 0.17 15.87
CA ALA A 22 30.76 1.02 16.65
C ALA A 22 29.40 1.16 15.94
N ALA A 23 29.38 1.27 14.62
CA ALA A 23 28.14 1.29 13.85
C ALA A 23 27.39 -0.04 13.94
N ALA A 24 28.09 -1.18 13.87
CA ALA A 24 27.50 -2.50 14.04
C ALA A 24 26.84 -2.66 15.42
N ARG A 25 27.52 -2.20 16.49
CA ARG A 25 26.93 -2.16 17.84
C ARG A 25 25.68 -1.29 17.92
N ALA A 26 25.71 -0.07 17.37
CA ALA A 26 24.54 0.81 17.35
C ALA A 26 23.34 0.23 16.56
N ILE A 27 23.60 -0.61 15.55
CA ILE A 27 22.56 -1.34 14.82
C ILE A 27 22.05 -2.53 15.66
N ALA A 28 22.94 -3.22 16.38
CA ALA A 28 22.59 -4.36 17.22
C ALA A 28 21.87 -3.97 18.53
N GLU A 29 22.08 -2.74 19.04
CA GLU A 29 21.49 -2.29 20.30
C GLU A 29 19.95 -2.16 20.23
N ALA A 30 19.32 -3.14 20.91
CA ALA A 30 17.91 -3.29 21.25
C ALA A 30 16.92 -3.04 20.09
N PRO A 31 16.87 -3.93 19.08
CA PRO A 31 15.76 -3.97 18.13
C PRO A 31 14.41 -4.17 18.81
N ILE A 32 14.44 -4.82 19.98
CA ILE A 32 13.28 -5.26 20.72
C ILE A 32 13.25 -4.55 22.08
N GLU A 33 12.07 -4.13 22.54
CA GLU A 33 11.80 -3.69 23.90
C GLU A 33 10.73 -4.60 24.51
N GLN A 34 10.99 -5.12 25.71
CA GLN A 34 10.03 -5.96 26.43
C GLN A 34 9.28 -5.13 27.47
N LEU A 35 7.96 -5.18 27.38
CA LEU A 35 7.00 -4.77 28.40
C LEU A 35 6.40 -6.04 29.02
N GLU A 36 5.81 -5.93 30.21
CA GLU A 36 5.19 -7.07 30.90
C GLU A 36 4.13 -7.80 30.05
N PHE A 37 3.46 -7.07 29.15
CA PHE A 37 2.34 -7.54 28.34
C PHE A 37 2.58 -7.45 26.81
N ALA A 38 3.75 -6.98 26.37
CA ALA A 38 4.05 -6.79 24.95
C ALA A 38 5.55 -6.81 24.64
N THR A 39 5.92 -7.26 23.44
CA THR A 39 7.28 -7.17 22.92
C THR A 39 7.28 -6.30 21.68
N LEU A 40 7.94 -5.15 21.75
CA LEU A 40 7.93 -4.11 20.71
C LEU A 40 9.15 -4.25 19.80
N ASP A 41 8.98 -4.05 18.50
CA ASP A 41 10.00 -4.08 17.45
C ASP A 41 10.28 -2.68 16.87
N HIS A 42 11.32 -2.05 17.40
CA HIS A 42 11.82 -0.74 16.99
C HIS A 42 12.62 -0.75 15.68
N GLN A 43 12.76 -1.91 15.04
CA GLN A 43 13.49 -2.07 13.78
C GLN A 43 12.63 -2.60 12.64
N ARG A 44 11.33 -2.80 12.84
CA ARG A 44 10.41 -3.27 11.80
C ARG A 44 10.54 -2.46 10.52
N ALA A 45 10.64 -1.13 10.65
CA ALA A 45 10.79 -0.19 9.54
C ALA A 45 12.07 -0.39 8.70
N LEU A 46 13.15 -0.91 9.30
CA LEU A 46 14.38 -1.22 8.55
C LEU A 46 14.20 -2.47 7.69
N ARG A 47 13.56 -3.50 8.24
CA ARG A 47 13.43 -4.81 7.57
C ARG A 47 12.34 -4.80 6.51
N THR A 48 11.24 -4.15 6.84
CA THR A 48 10.07 -3.98 5.97
C THR A 48 9.83 -2.48 6.05
N GLY A 49 9.92 -1.62 5.03
CA GLY A 49 9.71 -0.16 5.16
C GLY A 49 8.41 0.42 5.78
N VAL A 50 7.81 -0.19 6.81
CA VAL A 50 6.63 0.20 7.60
C VAL A 50 7.01 -0.01 9.08
N PRO A 51 6.84 1.02 9.94
CA PRO A 51 7.09 0.88 11.37
C PRO A 51 6.11 -0.10 12.01
N GLU A 52 6.35 -0.43 13.27
CA GLU A 52 5.37 -1.18 14.03
C GLU A 52 4.05 -0.42 14.16
N VAL A 53 2.94 -1.17 14.07
CA VAL A 53 1.58 -0.65 14.09
C VAL A 53 0.82 -1.36 15.20
N VAL A 54 0.04 -0.60 15.96
CA VAL A 54 -0.68 -1.11 17.12
C VAL A 54 -2.08 -1.55 16.70
N PHE A 55 -2.36 -2.84 16.79
CA PHE A 55 -3.72 -3.35 16.62
C PHE A 55 -4.51 -3.12 17.91
N GLY A 56 -5.47 -2.19 17.87
CA GLY A 56 -6.24 -1.73 19.03
C GLY A 56 -7.24 -2.73 19.63
N PRO A 57 -7.96 -3.55 18.84
CA PRO A 57 -8.97 -4.45 19.39
C PRO A 57 -8.42 -5.40 20.44
N GLY A 58 -9.19 -5.59 21.52
CA GLY A 58 -8.84 -6.46 22.65
C GLY A 58 -7.78 -5.90 23.61
N LYS A 59 -7.21 -4.71 23.38
CA LYS A 59 -6.25 -4.10 24.30
C LYS A 59 -6.94 -3.32 25.40
N SER A 60 -6.39 -3.41 26.62
CA SER A 60 -6.75 -2.51 27.70
C SER A 60 -6.28 -1.09 27.37
N VAL A 61 -6.94 -0.07 27.94
CA VAL A 61 -6.54 1.33 27.74
C VAL A 61 -5.11 1.59 28.25
N PRO A 62 -4.70 1.12 29.46
CA PRO A 62 -3.33 1.28 29.92
C PRO A 62 -2.29 0.66 28.98
N ASP A 63 -2.51 -0.57 28.52
CA ASP A 63 -1.57 -1.27 27.63
C ASP A 63 -1.42 -0.55 26.30
N LEU A 64 -2.54 -0.10 25.73
CA LEU A 64 -2.56 0.68 24.49
C LEU A 64 -1.73 1.96 24.61
N VAL A 65 -1.97 2.75 25.67
CA VAL A 65 -1.24 4.00 25.89
C VAL A 65 0.24 3.73 26.09
N ALA A 66 0.60 2.71 26.88
CA ALA A 66 2.00 2.34 27.12
C ALA A 66 2.72 1.92 25.83
N ILE A 67 2.11 1.05 25.01
CA ILE A 67 2.69 0.61 23.72
C ILE A 67 2.91 1.82 22.81
N VAL A 68 1.87 2.66 22.63
CA VAL A 68 1.95 3.83 21.76
C VAL A 68 3.02 4.80 22.26
N SER A 69 3.11 5.02 23.57
CA SER A 69 4.13 5.89 24.18
C SER A 69 5.55 5.45 23.85
N ARG A 70 5.86 4.17 24.05
CA ARG A 70 7.19 3.61 23.79
C ARG A 70 7.56 3.66 22.32
N LEU A 71 6.64 3.25 21.45
CA LEU A 71 6.86 3.30 20.00
C LEU A 71 7.01 4.74 19.50
N TYR A 72 6.23 5.67 20.00
CA TYR A 72 6.26 7.07 19.57
C TYR A 72 7.52 7.79 20.03
N ALA A 73 7.95 7.55 21.28
CA ALA A 73 9.19 8.09 21.82
C ALA A 73 10.39 7.72 20.93
N ARG A 74 10.47 6.46 20.49
CA ARG A 74 11.60 5.94 19.70
C ARG A 74 11.49 6.23 18.20
N ASN A 75 10.33 6.06 17.60
CA ASN A 75 10.17 6.12 16.14
C ASN A 75 9.65 7.48 15.64
N GLY A 76 8.97 8.24 16.50
CA GLY A 76 8.32 9.51 16.13
C GLY A 76 7.16 9.37 15.15
N LEU A 77 6.72 8.13 14.89
CA LEU A 77 5.56 7.79 14.07
C LEU A 77 4.93 6.51 14.65
N VAL A 78 3.65 6.57 14.99
CA VAL A 78 2.83 5.42 15.40
C VAL A 78 1.47 5.50 14.72
N LEU A 79 1.04 4.37 14.19
CA LEU A 79 -0.33 4.13 13.74
C LEU A 79 -0.95 3.13 14.71
N ALA A 80 -2.10 3.48 15.29
CA ALA A 80 -2.92 2.55 16.06
C ALA A 80 -4.25 2.35 15.32
N THR A 81 -4.59 1.11 14.95
CA THR A 81 -5.74 0.78 14.11
C THR A 81 -6.90 0.24 14.93
N ARG A 82 -8.14 0.62 14.57
CA ARG A 82 -9.39 0.13 15.17
C ARG A 82 -9.40 0.28 16.69
N VAL A 83 -8.94 1.43 17.15
CA VAL A 83 -8.90 1.79 18.56
C VAL A 83 -10.33 2.08 19.03
N SER A 84 -10.69 1.58 20.22
CA SER A 84 -11.97 1.90 20.85
C SER A 84 -12.12 3.39 21.13
N GLU A 85 -13.34 3.86 21.39
CA GLU A 85 -13.58 5.25 21.81
C GLU A 85 -12.76 5.58 23.05
N ALA A 86 -12.86 4.76 24.10
CA ALA A 86 -12.12 4.95 25.35
C ALA A 86 -10.60 4.99 25.14
N GLY A 87 -10.06 4.08 24.31
CA GLY A 87 -8.65 4.08 23.95
C GLY A 87 -8.23 5.32 23.17
N SER A 88 -9.06 5.77 22.22
CA SER A 88 -8.81 6.97 21.43
C SER A 88 -8.77 8.21 22.31
N GLN A 89 -9.74 8.36 23.22
CA GLN A 89 -9.78 9.47 24.16
C GLN A 89 -8.57 9.48 25.11
N ALA A 90 -8.13 8.32 25.58
CA ALA A 90 -6.92 8.22 26.40
C ALA A 90 -5.66 8.63 25.62
N LEU A 91 -5.53 8.20 24.36
CA LEU A 91 -4.42 8.60 23.50
C LEU A 91 -4.43 10.09 23.19
N LEU A 92 -5.59 10.68 22.89
CA LEU A 92 -5.71 12.12 22.62
C LEU A 92 -5.37 12.98 23.85
N ARG A 93 -5.69 12.50 25.06
CA ARG A 93 -5.28 13.16 26.32
C ARG A 93 -3.77 13.06 26.56
N ALA A 94 -3.17 11.90 26.29
CA ALA A 94 -1.74 11.67 26.48
C ALA A 94 -0.88 12.36 25.42
N PHE A 95 -1.41 12.54 24.21
CA PHE A 95 -0.71 13.06 23.04
C PHE A 95 -1.55 14.11 22.32
N PRO A 96 -1.40 15.40 22.65
CA PRO A 96 -2.17 16.48 22.03
C PRO A 96 -2.02 16.58 20.50
N GLU A 97 -0.91 16.10 19.94
CA GLU A 97 -0.68 16.04 18.49
C GLU A 97 -1.30 14.82 17.79
N ALA A 98 -1.91 13.91 18.55
CA ALA A 98 -2.55 12.73 17.99
C ALA A 98 -3.78 13.13 17.16
N ARG A 99 -3.94 12.49 16.00
CA ARG A 99 -5.11 12.67 15.15
C ARG A 99 -5.93 11.39 15.11
N ARG A 100 -7.21 11.50 15.48
CA ARG A 100 -8.17 10.42 15.36
C ARG A 100 -8.92 10.52 14.02
N TYR A 101 -9.22 9.36 13.46
CA TYR A 101 -10.08 9.18 12.30
C TYR A 101 -11.29 8.35 12.74
N GLU A 102 -12.44 9.00 12.82
CA GLU A 102 -13.62 8.48 13.53
C GLU A 102 -14.20 7.21 12.91
N ARG A 103 -14.25 7.11 11.56
CA ARG A 103 -14.91 5.98 10.88
C ARG A 103 -14.12 4.69 11.02
N SER A 104 -12.80 4.77 10.88
CA SER A 104 -11.87 3.64 10.96
C SER A 104 -11.39 3.32 12.37
N GLY A 105 -11.56 4.26 13.31
CA GLY A 105 -10.95 4.18 14.64
C GLY A 105 -9.43 4.22 14.60
N ILE A 106 -8.81 4.74 13.53
CA ILE A 106 -7.35 4.96 13.51
C ILE A 106 -6.98 6.15 14.38
N VAL A 107 -5.90 6.01 15.15
CA VAL A 107 -5.19 7.12 15.77
C VAL A 107 -3.77 7.18 15.18
N VAL A 108 -3.38 8.36 14.70
CA VAL A 108 -2.06 8.63 14.12
C VAL A 108 -1.31 9.61 15.00
N LEU A 109 -0.08 9.24 15.38
CA LEU A 109 0.86 10.12 16.06
C LEU A 109 2.08 10.27 15.17
N ARG A 110 2.47 11.49 14.80
CA ARG A 110 3.66 11.72 13.97
C ARG A 110 4.33 13.05 14.28
N LYS A 111 5.65 13.04 14.39
CA LYS A 111 6.47 14.25 14.52
C LYS A 111 6.55 15.05 13.21
N ARG A 112 6.52 14.38 12.06
CA ARG A 112 6.62 15.02 10.74
C ARG A 112 5.88 14.23 9.67
N ALA A 113 5.20 14.95 8.78
CA ALA A 113 4.58 14.37 7.59
C ALA A 113 5.65 14.08 6.50
N PRO A 114 5.64 12.89 5.87
CA PRO A 114 6.49 12.61 4.72
C PRO A 114 6.07 13.42 3.49
N LYS A 115 7.00 13.65 2.55
CA LYS A 115 6.66 14.20 1.23
C LYS A 115 5.89 13.14 0.43
N PRO A 116 4.65 13.39 -0.02
CA PRO A 116 3.85 12.39 -0.71
C PRO A 116 4.49 11.93 -2.03
N ARG A 117 4.51 10.63 -2.29
CA ARG A 117 5.06 10.01 -3.51
C ARG A 117 4.14 8.93 -4.06
N GLY A 118 3.92 8.95 -5.37
CA GLY A 118 3.01 8.01 -6.04
C GLY A 118 1.55 8.19 -5.60
N ARG A 119 0.63 7.82 -6.49
CA ARG A 119 -0.81 7.94 -6.25
C ARG A 119 -1.39 6.58 -5.92
N VAL A 120 -1.96 6.44 -4.72
CA VAL A 120 -2.81 5.30 -4.34
C VAL A 120 -4.25 5.77 -4.44
N LEU A 121 -5.06 5.08 -5.23
CA LEU A 121 -6.49 5.33 -5.30
C LEU A 121 -7.20 4.28 -4.46
N VAL A 122 -7.95 4.71 -3.44
CA VAL A 122 -8.81 3.84 -2.65
C VAL A 122 -10.22 3.92 -3.22
N VAL A 123 -10.75 2.79 -3.65
CA VAL A 123 -12.08 2.66 -4.26
C VAL A 123 -12.95 1.82 -3.33
N CYS A 124 -14.11 2.33 -2.98
CA CYS A 124 -15.01 1.74 -1.99
C CYS A 124 -16.36 1.42 -2.66
N ALA A 125 -16.82 0.17 -2.57
CA ALA A 125 -18.05 -0.27 -3.23
C ALA A 125 -19.30 0.42 -2.68
N GLY A 126 -19.46 0.43 -1.36
CA GLY A 126 -20.56 1.10 -0.69
C GLY A 126 -20.10 2.02 0.44
N THR A 127 -21.03 2.79 1.00
CA THR A 127 -20.75 3.63 2.18
C THR A 127 -20.46 2.79 3.43
N SER A 128 -21.05 1.60 3.55
CA SER A 128 -20.78 0.68 4.67
C SER A 128 -19.33 0.18 4.72
N ASP A 129 -18.62 0.20 3.59
CA ASP A 129 -17.22 -0.19 3.49
C ASP A 129 -16.24 0.96 3.88
N LEU A 130 -16.76 2.17 4.15
CA LEU A 130 -15.97 3.36 4.44
C LEU A 130 -15.01 3.23 5.63
N PRO A 131 -15.33 2.54 6.74
CA PRO A 131 -14.37 2.31 7.83
C PRO A 131 -13.08 1.63 7.35
N VAL A 132 -13.20 0.61 6.50
CA VAL A 132 -12.06 -0.14 5.96
C VAL A 132 -11.34 0.67 4.87
N ALA A 133 -12.08 1.43 4.07
CA ALA A 133 -11.49 2.33 3.07
C ALA A 133 -10.73 3.50 3.70
N GLU A 134 -11.24 4.09 4.79
CA GLU A 134 -10.53 5.10 5.57
C GLU A 134 -9.28 4.48 6.23
N GLU A 135 -9.36 3.26 6.76
CA GLU A 135 -8.19 2.55 7.30
C GLU A 135 -7.07 2.44 6.25
N ALA A 136 -7.42 2.03 5.02
CA ALA A 136 -6.47 1.97 3.92
C ALA A 136 -5.93 3.34 3.51
N ALA A 137 -6.80 4.35 3.38
CA ALA A 137 -6.42 5.68 2.94
C ALA A 137 -5.44 6.34 3.94
N VAL A 138 -5.78 6.35 5.22
CA VAL A 138 -4.96 6.93 6.28
C VAL A 138 -3.64 6.18 6.43
N THR A 139 -3.66 4.85 6.32
CA THR A 139 -2.43 4.06 6.34
C THR A 139 -1.51 4.45 5.17
N ALA A 140 -2.03 4.50 3.94
CA ALA A 140 -1.22 4.81 2.76
C ALA A 140 -0.65 6.24 2.83
N GLU A 141 -1.44 7.21 3.30
CA GLU A 141 -1.00 8.59 3.50
C GLU A 141 0.09 8.68 4.58
N THR A 142 -0.11 7.99 5.70
CA THR A 142 0.85 7.94 6.81
C THR A 142 2.18 7.35 6.39
N LEU A 143 2.15 6.38 5.47
CA LEU A 143 3.34 5.74 4.89
C LEU A 143 3.95 6.54 3.72
N GLY A 144 3.39 7.70 3.38
CA GLY A 144 3.99 8.66 2.44
C GLY A 144 3.47 8.59 1.01
N SER A 145 2.32 7.97 0.78
CA SER A 145 1.65 8.01 -0.53
C SER A 145 0.78 9.26 -0.68
N ARG A 146 0.58 9.75 -1.91
CA ARG A 146 -0.56 10.62 -2.21
C ARG A 146 -1.80 9.75 -2.35
N VAL A 147 -2.84 10.04 -1.59
CA VAL A 147 -4.05 9.23 -1.57
C VAL A 147 -5.21 10.02 -2.16
N GLU A 148 -5.98 9.37 -3.02
CA GLU A 148 -7.32 9.80 -3.41
C GLU A 148 -8.32 8.71 -3.07
N GLN A 149 -9.54 9.10 -2.72
CA GLN A 149 -10.62 8.17 -2.41
C GLN A 149 -11.82 8.40 -3.33
N VAL A 150 -12.40 7.30 -3.80
CA VAL A 150 -13.67 7.24 -4.53
C VAL A 150 -14.55 6.25 -3.79
N ALA A 151 -15.78 6.64 -3.47
CA ALA A 151 -16.69 5.81 -2.68
C ALA A 151 -18.06 5.71 -3.35
N ASP A 152 -18.82 4.69 -2.93
CA ASP A 152 -20.16 4.39 -3.44
C ASP A 152 -20.19 4.13 -4.96
N VAL A 153 -19.23 3.31 -5.42
CA VAL A 153 -19.08 2.90 -6.83
C VAL A 153 -19.21 1.39 -7.03
N GLY A 154 -20.14 0.78 -6.29
CA GLY A 154 -20.44 -0.65 -6.36
C GLY A 154 -20.96 -1.11 -7.73
N VAL A 155 -20.92 -2.42 -7.96
CA VAL A 155 -21.20 -3.02 -9.27
C VAL A 155 -22.66 -2.87 -9.72
N ALA A 156 -23.61 -2.70 -8.79
CA ALA A 156 -25.01 -2.40 -9.10
C ALA A 156 -25.20 -1.09 -9.88
N GLY A 157 -24.23 -0.16 -9.80
CA GLY A 157 -24.25 1.11 -10.51
C GLY A 157 -22.93 1.37 -11.22
N LEU A 158 -22.55 0.50 -12.16
CA LEU A 158 -21.23 0.52 -12.81
C LEU A 158 -20.87 1.87 -13.44
N HIS A 159 -21.84 2.63 -13.93
CA HIS A 159 -21.63 3.99 -14.45
C HIS A 159 -20.95 4.93 -13.44
N ARG A 160 -21.21 4.76 -12.13
CA ARG A 160 -20.56 5.54 -11.06
C ARG A 160 -19.06 5.27 -10.99
N LEU A 161 -18.64 4.03 -11.18
CA LEU A 161 -17.21 3.67 -11.29
C LEU A 161 -16.59 4.24 -12.57
N LEU A 162 -17.29 4.08 -13.70
CA LEU A 162 -16.79 4.50 -15.02
C LEU A 162 -16.60 6.02 -15.13
N ALA A 163 -17.37 6.82 -14.38
CA ALA A 163 -17.16 8.26 -14.25
C ALA A 163 -15.77 8.63 -13.70
N HIS A 164 -15.09 7.69 -13.03
CA HIS A 164 -13.76 7.88 -12.45
C HIS A 164 -12.63 7.17 -13.22
N ARG A 165 -12.85 6.79 -14.48
CA ARG A 165 -11.87 6.09 -15.33
C ARG A 165 -10.49 6.76 -15.38
N GLU A 166 -10.43 8.09 -15.43
CA GLU A 166 -9.15 8.80 -15.49
C GLU A 166 -8.38 8.73 -14.17
N LYS A 167 -9.10 8.74 -13.03
CA LYS A 167 -8.48 8.53 -11.72
C LYS A 167 -7.94 7.11 -11.58
N LEU A 168 -8.72 6.11 -12.01
CA LEU A 168 -8.31 4.71 -12.04
C LEU A 168 -7.03 4.51 -12.86
N ARG A 169 -6.98 5.06 -14.08
CA ARG A 169 -5.79 5.02 -14.95
C ARG A 169 -4.63 5.87 -14.47
N GLY A 170 -4.89 6.94 -13.71
CA GLY A 170 -3.86 7.81 -13.14
C GLY A 170 -3.21 7.26 -11.87
N ALA A 171 -3.79 6.23 -11.25
CA ALA A 171 -3.27 5.60 -10.05
C ALA A 171 -2.03 4.75 -10.35
N ARG A 172 -1.13 4.65 -9.38
CA ARG A 172 -0.02 3.69 -9.38
C ARG A 172 -0.47 2.32 -8.92
N VAL A 173 -1.37 2.32 -7.93
CA VAL A 173 -2.03 1.15 -7.34
C VAL A 173 -3.46 1.56 -7.02
N VAL A 174 -4.39 0.64 -7.25
CA VAL A 174 -5.78 0.80 -6.83
C VAL A 174 -6.05 -0.16 -5.68
N VAL A 175 -6.45 0.36 -4.53
CA VAL A 175 -6.96 -0.44 -3.41
C VAL A 175 -8.47 -0.47 -3.55
N VAL A 176 -9.06 -1.65 -3.68
CA VAL A 176 -10.50 -1.80 -3.87
C VAL A 176 -11.09 -2.50 -2.65
N VAL A 177 -11.97 -1.80 -1.94
CA VAL A 177 -12.63 -2.25 -0.72
C VAL A 177 -14.08 -2.58 -1.06
N ALA A 178 -14.49 -3.82 -0.83
CA ALA A 178 -15.85 -4.26 -1.15
C ALA A 178 -16.33 -5.42 -0.26
N GLY A 179 -17.56 -5.29 0.23
CA GLY A 179 -18.33 -6.38 0.84
C GLY A 179 -19.25 -7.11 -0.14
N LEU A 180 -20.33 -7.69 0.39
CA LEU A 180 -21.32 -8.50 -0.34
C LEU A 180 -20.66 -9.59 -1.19
N GLU A 181 -20.92 -9.62 -2.50
CA GLU A 181 -20.36 -10.59 -3.44
C GLU A 181 -18.89 -10.29 -3.83
N GLY A 182 -18.32 -9.17 -3.40
CA GLY A 182 -16.91 -8.85 -3.61
C GLY A 182 -16.50 -8.70 -5.08
N ALA A 183 -17.43 -8.38 -5.98
CA ALA A 183 -17.19 -8.35 -7.43
C ALA A 183 -16.37 -7.15 -7.93
N LEU A 184 -16.38 -6.03 -7.18
CA LEU A 184 -15.78 -4.77 -7.64
C LEU A 184 -14.29 -4.86 -8.03
N PRO A 185 -13.40 -5.56 -7.28
CA PRO A 185 -12.00 -5.70 -7.67
C PRO A 185 -11.80 -6.39 -9.02
N SER A 186 -12.63 -7.38 -9.37
CA SER A 186 -12.59 -8.04 -10.69
C SER A 186 -12.93 -7.07 -11.82
N VAL A 187 -13.96 -6.24 -11.61
CA VAL A 187 -14.35 -5.19 -12.56
C VAL A 187 -13.21 -4.17 -12.72
N VAL A 188 -12.66 -3.67 -11.61
CA VAL A 188 -11.55 -2.71 -11.64
C VAL A 188 -10.33 -3.31 -12.35
N GLY A 189 -9.98 -4.57 -12.07
CA GLY A 189 -8.87 -5.27 -12.72
C GLY A 189 -9.03 -5.40 -14.24
N GLY A 190 -10.27 -5.48 -14.74
CA GLY A 190 -10.55 -5.41 -16.18
C GLY A 190 -10.45 -4.01 -16.79
N LEU A 191 -10.45 -2.94 -15.98
CA LEU A 191 -10.46 -1.55 -16.44
C LEU A 191 -9.08 -0.87 -16.40
N VAL A 192 -8.11 -1.43 -15.68
CA VAL A 192 -6.79 -0.81 -15.48
C VAL A 192 -5.64 -1.76 -15.75
N ASP A 193 -4.53 -1.22 -16.24
CA ASP A 193 -3.25 -1.93 -16.39
C ASP A 193 -2.41 -1.87 -15.10
N ARG A 194 -3.02 -1.53 -13.96
CA ARG A 194 -2.35 -1.24 -12.68
C ARG A 194 -2.61 -2.34 -11.66
N PRO A 195 -1.69 -2.56 -10.71
CA PRO A 195 -1.94 -3.48 -9.60
C PRO A 195 -3.21 -3.09 -8.84
N VAL A 196 -4.08 -4.07 -8.61
CA VAL A 196 -5.28 -3.95 -7.82
C VAL A 196 -5.10 -4.75 -6.53
N ILE A 197 -5.24 -4.08 -5.38
CA ILE A 197 -5.22 -4.74 -4.08
C ILE A 197 -6.65 -4.81 -3.55
N ALA A 198 -7.22 -6.00 -3.54
CA ALA A 198 -8.58 -6.27 -3.12
C ALA A 198 -8.65 -6.46 -1.60
N VAL A 199 -9.56 -5.73 -0.95
CA VAL A 199 -9.84 -5.80 0.48
C VAL A 199 -11.28 -6.27 0.67
N PRO A 200 -11.52 -7.57 0.91
CA PRO A 200 -12.84 -8.04 1.25
C PRO A 200 -13.25 -7.45 2.60
N THR A 201 -14.50 -7.04 2.74
CA THR A 201 -15.03 -6.58 4.04
C THR A 201 -16.01 -7.59 4.62
N SER A 202 -16.26 -7.49 5.91
CA SER A 202 -17.33 -8.22 6.59
C SER A 202 -18.71 -7.54 6.44
N VAL A 203 -18.86 -6.64 5.47
CA VAL A 203 -20.14 -5.99 5.15
C VAL A 203 -20.94 -6.91 4.26
N GLY A 204 -22.16 -7.23 4.67
CA GLY A 204 -23.09 -8.03 3.89
C GLY A 204 -24.02 -8.84 4.79
N TYR A 205 -24.85 -9.69 4.19
CA TYR A 205 -25.86 -10.47 4.89
C TYR A 205 -25.98 -11.89 4.31
N GLY A 206 -26.58 -12.79 5.08
CA GLY A 206 -26.85 -14.18 4.65
C GLY A 206 -25.58 -14.90 4.18
N ALA A 207 -25.55 -15.24 2.89
CA ALA A 207 -24.47 -16.00 2.26
C ALA A 207 -23.12 -15.28 2.15
N HIS A 208 -22.97 -14.07 2.71
CA HIS A 208 -21.67 -13.39 2.77
C HIS A 208 -20.70 -14.00 3.82
N PHE A 209 -21.24 -14.70 4.83
CA PHE A 209 -20.48 -15.43 5.86
C PHE A 209 -19.34 -14.62 6.52
N GLY A 210 -19.64 -13.39 6.96
CA GLY A 210 -18.68 -12.55 7.70
C GLY A 210 -17.47 -12.09 6.86
N GLY A 211 -17.56 -12.16 5.53
CA GLY A 211 -16.52 -11.75 4.59
C GLY A 211 -15.86 -12.92 3.87
N LEU A 212 -16.25 -14.16 4.18
CA LEU A 212 -15.71 -15.34 3.52
C LEU A 212 -16.12 -15.41 2.04
N ALA A 213 -17.37 -15.10 1.71
CA ALA A 213 -17.82 -15.11 0.31
C ALA A 213 -17.07 -14.06 -0.55
N PRO A 214 -16.97 -12.77 -0.17
CA PRO A 214 -16.21 -11.81 -0.96
C PRO A 214 -14.71 -12.16 -0.98
N LEU A 215 -14.15 -12.71 0.10
CA LEU A 215 -12.76 -13.18 0.10
C LEU A 215 -12.51 -14.26 -0.96
N LEU A 216 -13.34 -15.31 -0.97
CA LEU A 216 -13.21 -16.41 -1.95
C LEU A 216 -13.47 -15.93 -3.38
N ALA A 217 -14.47 -15.06 -3.57
CA ALA A 217 -14.77 -14.48 -4.88
C ALA A 217 -13.60 -13.64 -5.42
N MET A 218 -12.99 -12.80 -4.58
CA MET A 218 -11.83 -11.99 -4.96
C MET A 218 -10.59 -12.86 -5.25
N LEU A 219 -10.38 -13.95 -4.49
CA LEU A 219 -9.27 -14.89 -4.72
C LEU A 219 -9.42 -15.66 -6.04
N ASN A 220 -10.66 -16.00 -6.40
CA ASN A 220 -10.98 -16.69 -7.66
C ASN A 220 -11.13 -15.73 -8.86
N SER A 221 -10.79 -14.45 -8.70
CA SER A 221 -10.87 -13.48 -9.80
C SER A 221 -9.95 -13.88 -10.95
N CYS A 222 -10.49 -13.84 -12.18
CA CYS A 222 -9.71 -14.06 -13.39
C CYS A 222 -8.95 -12.82 -13.87
N ALA A 223 -9.18 -11.66 -13.26
CA ALA A 223 -8.55 -10.41 -13.66
C ALA A 223 -7.05 -10.43 -13.28
N PRO A 224 -6.13 -10.40 -14.26
CA PRO A 224 -4.70 -10.42 -13.96
C PRO A 224 -4.30 -9.14 -13.20
N GLY A 225 -3.53 -9.31 -12.13
CA GLY A 225 -3.05 -8.18 -11.32
C GLY A 225 -3.89 -7.83 -10.09
N VAL A 226 -4.95 -8.61 -9.80
CA VAL A 226 -5.63 -8.57 -8.50
C VAL A 226 -4.83 -9.35 -7.46
N THR A 227 -4.58 -8.75 -6.29
CA THR A 227 -4.01 -9.40 -5.11
C THR A 227 -4.94 -9.17 -3.93
N VAL A 228 -5.26 -10.21 -3.18
CA VAL A 228 -6.25 -10.14 -2.11
C VAL A 228 -5.56 -10.11 -0.74
N VAL A 229 -6.04 -9.26 0.17
CA VAL A 229 -5.66 -9.27 1.58
C VAL A 229 -6.76 -9.89 2.43
N ASN A 230 -6.49 -10.12 3.72
CA ASN A 230 -7.49 -10.67 4.64
C ASN A 230 -8.70 -9.72 4.81
N VAL A 231 -9.80 -10.27 5.30
CA VAL A 231 -11.05 -9.55 5.56
C VAL A 231 -10.81 -8.34 6.46
N ASN A 232 -11.37 -7.22 6.06
CA ASN A 232 -11.25 -5.89 6.66
C ASN A 232 -9.81 -5.36 6.73
N ASN A 233 -8.81 -5.98 6.11
CA ASN A 233 -7.40 -5.60 6.29
C ASN A 233 -6.97 -4.40 5.41
N GLY A 234 -7.59 -3.24 5.63
CA GLY A 234 -7.25 -1.99 4.94
C GLY A 234 -5.79 -1.58 5.19
N PHE A 235 -5.28 -1.81 6.41
CA PHE A 235 -3.88 -1.59 6.77
C PHE A 235 -2.93 -2.37 5.84
N GLY A 236 -3.13 -3.69 5.72
CA GLY A 236 -2.27 -4.56 4.92
C GLY A 236 -2.27 -4.18 3.45
N ALA A 237 -3.44 -3.80 2.92
CA ALA A 237 -3.57 -3.35 1.54
C ALA A 237 -2.76 -2.07 1.27
N ALA A 238 -2.89 -1.09 2.15
CA ALA A 238 -2.18 0.18 2.05
C ALA A 238 -0.67 0.05 2.27
N ALA A 239 -0.25 -0.77 3.25
CA ALA A 239 1.15 -1.05 3.54
C ALA A 239 1.89 -1.66 2.33
N ARG A 240 1.19 -2.47 1.52
CA ARG A 240 1.72 -3.00 0.26
C ARG A 240 1.61 -1.99 -0.88
N GLY A 241 0.48 -1.31 -1.01
CA GLY A 241 0.20 -0.35 -2.09
C GLY A 241 1.16 0.84 -2.10
N GLY A 242 1.53 1.36 -0.94
CA GLY A 242 2.49 2.47 -0.82
C GLY A 242 3.93 2.12 -1.22
N ARG A 243 4.23 0.84 -1.46
CA ARG A 243 5.59 0.36 -1.77
C ARG A 243 5.80 -0.14 -3.19
N VAL A 244 4.75 -0.23 -4.01
CA VAL A 244 4.93 -0.59 -5.44
C VAL A 244 5.92 0.41 -6.03
N PRO A 245 7.08 0.04 -6.60
CA PRO A 245 8.10 0.98 -7.09
C PRO A 245 7.58 1.94 -8.16
N GLU A 246 8.27 3.06 -8.37
CA GLU A 246 7.84 4.02 -9.39
C GLU A 246 8.05 3.25 -10.68
N ARG A 247 7.00 3.03 -11.48
CA ARG A 247 7.23 2.52 -12.83
C ARG A 247 8.24 3.49 -13.41
N ALA A 248 9.42 2.99 -13.82
CA ALA A 248 10.34 3.80 -14.59
C ALA A 248 9.47 4.44 -15.65
N ARG A 249 9.38 5.77 -15.65
CA ARG A 249 8.71 6.45 -16.75
C ARG A 249 9.49 5.96 -17.95
N GLU A 250 8.92 5.07 -18.74
CA GLU A 250 9.31 4.89 -20.13
C GLU A 250 8.94 6.20 -20.81
N GLY A 251 9.73 7.23 -20.50
CA GLY A 251 9.87 8.38 -21.34
C GLY A 251 10.38 7.81 -22.64
N ALA A 252 9.55 7.95 -23.66
CA ALA A 252 9.93 8.32 -25.01
C ALA A 252 11.34 8.97 -25.07
N ARG A 253 12.37 8.14 -24.99
CA ARG A 253 13.69 8.38 -25.56
C ARG A 253 13.88 7.25 -26.55
N ARG A 254 13.07 7.30 -27.62
CA ARG A 254 13.53 6.78 -28.91
C ARG A 254 14.77 7.60 -29.25
N SER A 255 15.94 7.08 -28.88
CA SER A 255 17.19 7.49 -29.48
C SER A 255 17.00 7.39 -31.00
N PRO A 256 17.25 8.44 -31.79
CA PRO A 256 17.24 8.27 -33.23
C PRO A 256 18.35 7.27 -33.55
N ARG A 257 17.96 6.06 -33.95
CA ARG A 257 18.89 5.12 -34.56
C ARG A 257 19.53 5.87 -35.73
N ARG A 258 20.79 6.29 -35.57
CA ARG A 258 21.62 6.70 -36.70
C ARG A 258 21.65 5.49 -37.63
N SER A 259 20.98 5.61 -38.77
CA SER A 259 21.16 4.71 -39.89
C SER A 259 22.63 4.77 -40.28
N ARG A 260 23.39 3.73 -39.95
CA ARG A 260 24.61 3.44 -40.69
C ARG A 260 24.14 2.92 -42.04
N ALA A 261 24.24 3.79 -43.05
CA ALA A 261 24.21 3.36 -44.44
C ALA A 261 25.33 2.33 -44.64
N VAL A 262 24.96 1.16 -45.15
CA VAL A 262 25.91 0.21 -45.71
C VAL A 262 26.04 0.60 -47.20
N PRO A 263 27.25 0.86 -47.73
CA PRO A 263 27.42 1.08 -49.16
C PRO A 263 27.09 -0.22 -49.91
N GLY A 264 26.39 -0.08 -51.02
CA GLY A 264 25.82 -1.19 -51.77
C GLY A 264 26.85 -2.13 -52.36
N ASP A 265 26.37 -3.33 -52.70
CA ASP A 265 26.96 -4.12 -53.76
C ASP A 265 25.87 -4.87 -54.54
N ALA A 266 26.21 -5.11 -55.80
CA ALA A 266 25.35 -5.29 -56.95
C ALA A 266 24.30 -6.42 -56.90
N THR A 267 23.16 -6.14 -57.54
CA THR A 267 22.18 -7.12 -58.04
C THR A 267 22.82 -8.02 -59.10
N PRO A 268 22.32 -9.26 -59.25
CA PRO A 268 21.89 -9.68 -60.58
C PRO A 268 20.43 -10.17 -60.62
N ALA A 269 19.88 -10.07 -61.83
CA ALA A 269 18.48 -10.14 -62.25
C ALA A 269 17.80 -11.52 -62.05
N PRO A 270 16.45 -11.62 -62.19
CA PRO A 270 15.67 -12.78 -61.77
C PRO A 270 15.63 -13.86 -62.86
N ALA A 271 15.91 -15.11 -62.49
CA ALA A 271 15.60 -16.27 -63.31
C ALA A 271 14.13 -16.67 -63.11
N ALA A 272 13.35 -16.52 -64.17
CA ALA A 272 11.99 -17.03 -64.27
C ALA A 272 11.96 -18.56 -64.22
N LEU A 273 11.04 -19.14 -63.45
CA LEU A 273 10.51 -20.47 -63.75
C LEU A 273 9.01 -20.57 -63.49
N ARG A 274 8.37 -21.19 -64.47
CA ARG A 274 6.94 -21.25 -64.77
C ARG A 274 6.17 -22.25 -63.88
N ARG A 275 4.92 -21.87 -63.60
CA ARG A 275 3.66 -22.65 -63.59
C ARG A 275 3.71 -24.20 -63.52
N GLY A 276 2.89 -24.74 -62.60
CA GLY A 276 2.16 -26.02 -62.74
C GLY A 276 1.49 -26.43 -61.41
N LYS A 277 0.22 -26.08 -61.12
CA LYS A 277 -1.06 -26.78 -61.38
C LYS A 277 -1.29 -28.11 -60.60
N ARG A 278 -2.45 -28.14 -59.91
CA ARG A 278 -3.28 -29.28 -59.43
C ARG A 278 -2.82 -29.90 -58.09
N ALA A 279 -3.69 -30.25 -57.14
CA ALA A 279 -5.16 -30.26 -57.03
C ALA A 279 -5.54 -29.88 -55.59
#